data_AF-A0A7S3CCU6-F1
#
_entry.id   AF-A0A7S3CCU6-F1
#
_cell.length_a   1.000
_cell.length_b   1.000
_cell.length_c   1.000
_cell.angle_alpha   90.00
_cell.angle_beta   90.00
_cell.angle_gamma   90.00
#
_symmetry.space_group_name_H-M   'P 1'
#
loop_
_entity.id
_entity.type
_entity.pdbx_description
1 polymer ?
#
loop_
_entity_poly.entity_id
_entity_poly.type
_entity_poly.pdbx_seq_one_letter_code
_entity_poly.pdbx_strand_id
1 'polypeptide(L)'
;GVGYGVPFYSMPHPNTGRADYFGPIVNIVARVKSACQAGQVLVALKTPEDRGLKRRRTKDMIQAYGSKGFALTSLGKHSLRGIAGKVALAELCPPSFGHRKLGLGESLGAGGHHAVDIAGVAEKVGRKTLVAKSRVEGILQHAEEVLSPGR
;
A
#
# COMPACT_ATOMS: atom_id res chain seq x y z
N GLY A 1 -10.20 11.99 -5.00
CA GLY A 1 -9.62 10.64 -5.00
C GLY A 1 -9.15 10.28 -6.38
N VAL A 2 -7.95 9.68 -6.49
CA VAL A 2 -7.27 9.32 -7.74
C VAL A 2 -6.82 7.87 -7.65
N GLY A 3 -6.91 7.13 -8.74
CA GLY A 3 -6.33 5.80 -8.87
C GLY A 3 -6.05 5.48 -10.33
N TYR A 4 -5.34 4.38 -10.56
CA TYR A 4 -4.94 3.96 -11.90
C TYR A 4 -5.16 2.45 -12.05
N GLY A 5 -5.43 2.02 -13.28
CA GLY A 5 -5.63 0.62 -13.64
C GLY A 5 -6.46 0.51 -14.90
N VAL A 6 -6.78 -0.73 -15.26
CA VAL A 6 -7.54 -1.05 -16.47
C VAL A 6 -8.98 -1.38 -16.07
N PRO A 7 -10.00 -0.65 -16.58
CA PRO A 7 -11.39 -1.05 -16.39
C PRO A 7 -11.65 -2.37 -17.12
N PHE A 8 -12.61 -3.16 -16.65
CA PHE A 8 -12.95 -4.42 -17.32
C PHE A 8 -13.57 -4.18 -18.69
N TYR A 9 -14.42 -3.16 -18.78
CA TYR A 9 -15.03 -2.73 -20.03
C TYR A 9 -15.53 -1.28 -19.90
N SER A 10 -15.87 -0.69 -21.04
CA SER A 10 -16.60 0.56 -21.14
C SER A 10 -17.83 0.38 -22.02
N MET A 11 -18.94 1.01 -21.65
CA MET A 11 -20.16 1.03 -22.46
C MET A 11 -20.67 2.47 -22.61
N PRO A 12 -21.22 2.85 -23.77
CA PRO A 12 -21.86 4.14 -23.93
C PRO A 12 -23.16 4.20 -23.10
N HIS A 13 -23.36 5.30 -22.37
CA HIS A 13 -24.56 5.54 -21.61
C HIS A 13 -25.77 5.69 -22.54
N PRO A 14 -26.91 4.99 -22.30
CA PRO A 14 -28.02 4.88 -23.26
C PRO A 14 -28.56 6.21 -23.78
N ASN A 15 -28.64 7.22 -22.91
CA ASN A 15 -29.25 8.52 -23.25
C ASN A 15 -28.24 9.59 -23.71
N THR A 16 -26.95 9.44 -23.40
CA THR A 16 -25.96 10.52 -23.61
C THR A 16 -24.83 10.13 -24.55
N GLY A 17 -24.68 8.84 -24.85
CA GLY A 17 -23.58 8.31 -25.66
C GLY A 17 -22.20 8.39 -25.01
N ARG A 18 -22.09 8.92 -23.79
CA ARG A 18 -20.80 9.07 -23.07
C ARG A 18 -20.30 7.72 -22.57
N ALA A 19 -18.99 7.52 -22.56
CA ALA A 19 -18.41 6.28 -22.05
C ALA A 19 -18.53 6.19 -20.52
N ASP A 20 -19.19 5.13 -20.04
CA ASP A 20 -19.16 4.69 -18.65
C ASP A 20 -18.15 3.55 -18.49
N TYR A 21 -17.35 3.61 -17.44
CA TYR A 21 -16.32 2.62 -17.14
C TYR A 21 -16.75 1.70 -16.01
N PHE A 22 -16.53 0.41 -16.18
CA PHE A 22 -16.92 -0.60 -15.20
C PHE A 22 -15.73 -1.47 -14.77
N GLY A 23 -15.80 -1.98 -13.55
CA GLY A 23 -14.84 -2.93 -13.00
C GLY A 23 -14.25 -2.51 -11.65
N PRO A 24 -13.40 -3.38 -11.06
CA PRO A 24 -12.88 -3.19 -9.71
C PRO A 24 -12.13 -1.87 -9.52
N ILE A 25 -11.35 -1.43 -10.51
CA ILE A 25 -10.58 -0.18 -10.39
C ILE A 25 -11.47 1.05 -10.23
N VAL A 26 -12.60 1.10 -10.95
CA VAL A 26 -13.54 2.23 -10.89
C VAL A 26 -14.18 2.30 -9.50
N ASN A 27 -14.55 1.14 -8.94
CA ASN A 27 -15.06 1.03 -7.58
C ASN A 27 -14.03 1.47 -6.54
N ILE A 28 -12.75 1.10 -6.70
CA ILE A 28 -11.66 1.54 -5.82
C ILE A 28 -11.54 3.05 -5.85
N VAL A 29 -11.47 3.67 -7.04
CA VAL A 29 -11.33 5.12 -7.19
C VAL A 29 -12.50 5.85 -6.55
N ALA A 30 -13.73 5.35 -6.71
CA ALA A 30 -14.92 5.89 -6.07
C ALA A 30 -14.81 5.85 -4.54
N ARG A 31 -14.32 4.74 -3.95
CA ARG A 31 -14.12 4.62 -2.50
C ARG A 31 -12.98 5.48 -1.98
N VAL A 32 -11.90 5.63 -2.75
CA VAL A 32 -10.81 6.56 -2.44
C VAL A 32 -11.35 7.99 -2.43
N LYS A 33 -12.23 8.36 -3.36
CA LYS A 33 -12.90 9.68 -3.36
C LYS A 33 -13.81 9.86 -2.15
N SER A 34 -14.57 8.85 -1.74
CA SER A 34 -15.39 8.91 -0.52
C SER A 34 -14.58 9.04 0.78
N ALA A 35 -13.33 8.58 0.77
CA ALA A 35 -12.39 8.68 1.88
C ALA A 35 -11.67 10.05 1.96
N CYS A 36 -11.76 10.88 0.91
CA CYS A 36 -11.17 12.21 0.89
C CYS A 36 -11.88 13.16 1.85
N GLN A 37 -11.09 14.01 2.51
CA GLN A 37 -11.61 15.23 3.12
C GLN A 37 -11.81 16.33 2.06
N ALA A 38 -12.60 17.36 2.39
CA ALA A 38 -12.77 18.53 1.52
C ALA A 38 -11.42 19.22 1.27
N GLY A 39 -11.13 19.55 0.01
CA GLY A 39 -9.83 20.14 -0.38
C GLY A 39 -8.66 19.15 -0.44
N GLN A 40 -8.88 17.86 -0.20
CA GLN A 40 -7.84 16.84 -0.22
C GLN A 40 -7.74 16.12 -1.57
N VAL A 41 -6.51 15.85 -2.02
CA VAL A 41 -6.24 14.93 -3.13
C VAL A 41 -5.65 13.63 -2.59
N LEU A 42 -6.47 12.60 -2.49
CA LEU A 42 -6.06 11.26 -2.08
C LEU A 42 -5.75 10.38 -3.29
N VAL A 43 -4.63 9.66 -3.27
CA VAL A 43 -4.13 8.83 -4.37
C VAL A 43 -4.02 7.37 -3.90
N ALA A 44 -4.60 6.45 -4.66
CA ALA A 44 -4.33 5.02 -4.54
C ALA A 44 -3.02 4.69 -5.24
N LEU A 45 -1.98 4.43 -4.45
CA LEU A 45 -0.67 4.03 -4.95
C LEU A 45 -0.61 2.55 -5.31
N LYS A 46 -1.34 1.71 -4.59
CA LYS A 46 -1.43 0.27 -4.88
C LYS A 46 -2.78 -0.27 -4.53
N THR A 47 -3.27 -1.16 -5.36
CA THR A 47 -4.58 -1.79 -5.28
C THR A 47 -4.44 -3.32 -5.22
N PRO A 48 -5.50 -4.02 -4.79
CA PRO A 48 -5.59 -5.47 -4.94
C PRO A 48 -5.44 -5.95 -6.39
N GLU A 49 -5.87 -5.14 -7.37
CA GLU A 49 -5.75 -5.43 -8.80
C GLU A 49 -4.29 -5.53 -9.27
N ASP A 50 -3.35 -4.90 -8.56
CA ASP A 50 -1.92 -4.98 -8.92
C ASP A 50 -1.28 -6.35 -8.62
N ARG A 51 -2.05 -7.40 -8.25
CA ARG A 51 -1.50 -8.72 -7.90
C ARG A 51 -0.84 -9.35 -9.14
N GLY A 52 0.39 -9.83 -8.98
CA GLY A 52 1.15 -10.49 -10.06
C GLY A 52 2.02 -9.57 -10.91
N LEU A 53 1.85 -8.25 -10.84
CA LEU A 53 2.73 -7.29 -11.53
C LEU A 53 4.06 -7.09 -10.79
N LYS A 54 5.14 -6.70 -11.52
CA LYS A 54 6.40 -6.24 -10.91
C LYS A 54 6.14 -4.98 -10.07
N ARG A 55 5.84 -5.18 -8.79
CA ARG A 55 5.44 -4.12 -7.86
C ARG A 55 6.66 -3.30 -7.42
N ARG A 56 6.77 -2.05 -7.90
CA ARG A 56 7.63 -1.03 -7.26
C ARG A 56 7.25 -0.88 -5.80
N ARG A 57 8.18 -0.62 -4.89
CA ARG A 57 7.83 -0.37 -3.49
C ARG A 57 7.08 0.97 -3.40
N THR A 58 6.22 1.12 -2.40
CA THR A 58 5.44 2.36 -2.21
C THR A 58 6.38 3.56 -2.02
N LYS A 59 7.52 3.36 -1.34
CA LYS A 59 8.58 4.36 -1.19
C LYS A 59 9.13 4.81 -2.55
N ASP A 60 9.47 3.87 -3.42
CA ASP A 60 10.00 4.16 -4.75
C ASP A 60 9.00 4.96 -5.61
N MET A 61 7.70 4.66 -5.48
CA MET A 61 6.65 5.41 -6.17
C MET A 61 6.58 6.85 -5.65
N ILE A 62 6.55 7.04 -4.33
CA ILE A 62 6.52 8.37 -3.70
C ILE A 62 7.76 9.17 -4.12
N GLN A 63 8.95 8.56 -4.09
CA GLN A 63 10.18 9.21 -4.52
C GLN A 63 10.14 9.61 -6.00
N ALA A 64 9.62 8.74 -6.88
CA ALA A 64 9.48 9.03 -8.31
C ALA A 64 8.49 10.15 -8.63
N TYR A 65 7.45 10.33 -7.80
CA TYR A 65 6.57 11.50 -7.89
C TYR A 65 7.22 12.74 -7.29
N GLY A 66 7.95 12.59 -6.19
CA GLY A 66 8.74 13.66 -5.56
C GLY A 66 9.77 14.26 -6.51
N SER A 67 10.47 13.45 -7.29
CA SER A 67 11.43 13.92 -8.29
C SER A 67 10.78 14.68 -9.46
N LYS A 68 9.47 14.57 -9.62
CA LYS A 68 8.66 15.34 -10.59
C LYS A 68 7.99 16.56 -9.97
N GLY A 69 8.34 16.92 -8.73
CA GLY A 69 7.79 18.08 -8.03
C GLY A 69 6.46 17.82 -7.31
N PHE A 70 5.99 16.58 -7.24
CA PHE A 70 4.78 16.23 -6.50
C PHE A 70 5.12 15.73 -5.11
N ALA A 71 4.76 16.48 -4.07
CA ALA A 71 4.94 16.03 -2.69
C ALA A 71 3.80 15.08 -2.29
N LEU A 72 4.12 13.81 -2.02
CA LEU A 72 3.16 12.83 -1.51
C LEU A 72 3.49 12.43 -0.07
N THR A 73 2.47 12.39 0.78
CA THR A 73 2.55 11.86 2.15
C THR A 73 1.90 10.48 2.17
N SER A 74 2.68 9.44 2.49
CA SER A 74 2.14 8.07 2.64
C SER A 74 1.18 8.00 3.82
N LEU A 75 -0.03 7.50 3.58
CA LEU A 75 -1.03 7.24 4.64
C LEU A 75 -1.09 5.75 5.03
N GLY A 76 -0.36 4.88 4.32
CA GLY A 76 -0.33 3.45 4.62
C GLY A 76 -1.41 2.66 3.87
N LYS A 77 -1.70 1.44 4.34
CA LYS A 77 -2.64 0.50 3.70
C LYS A 77 -3.96 0.45 4.46
N HIS A 78 -5.05 0.67 3.74
CA HIS A 78 -6.39 0.81 4.32
C HIS A 78 -7.38 -0.14 3.66
N SER A 79 -8.29 -0.69 4.46
CA SER A 79 -9.44 -1.43 3.95
C SER A 79 -10.53 -0.43 3.57
N LEU A 80 -11.06 -0.54 2.36
CA LEU A 80 -12.12 0.34 1.87
C LEU A 80 -13.43 -0.45 1.73
N ARG A 81 -14.56 0.17 2.05
CA ARG A 81 -15.88 -0.48 1.99
C ARG A 81 -16.15 -1.07 0.60
N GLY A 82 -16.42 -2.37 0.55
CA GLY A 82 -16.74 -3.08 -0.70
C GLY A 82 -15.54 -3.37 -1.60
N ILE A 83 -14.30 -3.19 -1.11
CA ILE A 83 -13.08 -3.54 -1.83
C ILE A 83 -12.44 -4.77 -1.17
N ALA A 84 -12.16 -5.80 -1.98
CA ALA A 84 -11.51 -7.02 -1.51
C ALA A 84 -10.01 -6.79 -1.27
N GLY A 85 -9.65 -6.45 -0.03
CA GLY A 85 -8.27 -6.28 0.43
C GLY A 85 -7.90 -4.84 0.75
N LYS A 86 -6.60 -4.60 0.97
CA LYS A 86 -6.08 -3.29 1.39
C LYS A 86 -5.54 -2.49 0.20
N VAL A 87 -5.84 -1.20 0.19
CA VAL A 87 -5.36 -0.20 -0.78
C VAL A 87 -4.29 0.65 -0.10
N ALA A 88 -3.13 0.82 -0.75
CA ALA A 88 -2.10 1.74 -0.26
C ALA A 88 -2.44 3.16 -0.70
N LEU A 89 -2.61 4.06 0.27
CA LEU A 89 -3.03 5.43 0.05
C LEU A 89 -1.90 6.42 0.33
N ALA A 90 -1.89 7.51 -0.41
CA ALA A 90 -1.07 8.68 -0.14
C ALA A 90 -1.85 9.96 -0.42
N GLU A 91 -1.57 10.99 0.34
CA GLU A 91 -2.08 12.34 0.14
C GLU A 91 -1.12 13.10 -0.77
N LEU A 92 -1.65 13.69 -1.85
CA LEU A 92 -0.90 14.62 -2.67
C LEU A 92 -1.03 16.02 -2.04
N CYS A 93 0.12 16.63 -1.74
CA CYS A 93 0.24 17.97 -1.19
C CYS A 93 0.88 18.87 -2.25
N PRO A 94 0.11 19.53 -3.12
CA PRO A 94 0.70 20.44 -4.09
C PRO A 94 1.43 21.59 -3.35
N PRO A 95 2.56 22.08 -3.87
CA PRO A 95 3.31 23.17 -3.23
C PRO A 95 2.45 24.40 -2.97
N SER A 96 1.49 24.68 -3.87
CA SER A 96 0.54 25.79 -3.79
C SER A 96 -0.48 25.70 -2.66
N PHE A 97 -0.64 24.54 -2.00
CA PHE A 97 -1.61 24.33 -0.91
C PHE A 97 -1.02 24.49 0.51
N GLY A 98 0.26 24.87 0.62
CA GLY A 98 0.88 25.29 1.90
C GLY A 98 1.18 24.14 2.86
N HIS A 99 1.69 23.01 2.37
CA HIS A 99 2.05 21.83 3.19
C HIS A 99 0.90 21.23 4.04
N ARG A 100 -0.37 21.58 3.75
CA ARG A 100 -1.52 21.02 4.46
C ARG A 100 -1.54 19.49 4.34
N LYS A 101 -1.57 18.83 5.49
CA LYS A 101 -1.73 17.38 5.65
C LYS A 101 -3.03 17.15 6.39
N LEU A 102 -4.03 16.64 5.69
CA LEU A 102 -5.38 16.46 6.24
C LEU A 102 -5.56 15.07 6.82
N GLY A 103 -4.76 14.08 6.38
CA GLY A 103 -4.92 12.70 6.81
C GLY A 103 -6.23 12.09 6.27
N LEU A 104 -6.68 10.96 6.81
CA LEU A 104 -7.92 10.33 6.35
C LEU A 104 -9.14 10.97 7.03
N GLY A 105 -10.26 11.09 6.32
CA GLY A 105 -11.51 11.58 6.91
C GLY A 105 -12.12 10.63 7.94
N GLU A 106 -12.96 11.16 8.83
CA GLU A 106 -13.66 10.41 9.90
C GLU A 106 -14.53 9.27 9.38
N SER A 107 -14.90 9.24 8.10
CA SER A 107 -15.64 8.13 7.48
C SER A 107 -14.85 6.82 7.35
N LEU A 108 -13.53 6.86 7.56
CA LEU A 108 -12.67 5.68 7.77
C LEU A 108 -12.34 5.46 9.27
N GLY A 109 -12.77 6.37 10.13
CA GLY A 109 -12.51 6.45 11.56
C GLY A 109 -13.43 5.57 12.39
N ALA A 110 -13.24 4.25 12.28
CA ALA A 110 -13.54 3.30 13.37
C ALA A 110 -12.82 1.95 13.19
N GLY A 111 -11.99 1.80 12.15
CA GLY A 111 -11.40 0.51 11.78
C GLY A 111 -9.96 0.63 11.31
N GLY A 112 -9.06 1.02 12.20
CA GLY A 112 -7.64 0.77 12.01
C GLY A 112 -6.77 2.01 11.80
N HIS A 113 -6.74 2.91 12.79
CA HIS A 113 -5.42 3.17 13.35
C HIS A 113 -4.90 1.82 13.84
N HIS A 114 -4.14 1.12 13.02
CA HIS A 114 -3.13 0.27 13.63
C HIS A 114 -2.19 1.27 14.31
N ALA A 115 -2.46 1.56 15.59
CA ALA A 115 -1.38 1.62 16.56
C ALA A 115 -0.43 0.52 16.12
N VAL A 116 0.80 0.89 15.75
CA VAL A 116 1.81 -0.09 15.38
C VAL A 116 1.76 -1.11 16.50
N ASP A 117 1.34 -2.33 16.20
CA ASP A 117 1.31 -3.40 17.19
C ASP A 117 2.78 -3.75 17.44
N ILE A 118 3.42 -2.96 18.31
CA ILE A 118 4.84 -3.07 18.62
C ILE A 118 5.11 -4.49 19.12
N ALA A 119 4.15 -5.10 19.84
CA ALA A 119 4.22 -6.48 20.30
C ALA A 119 4.24 -7.47 19.12
N GLY A 120 3.29 -7.38 18.18
CA GLY A 120 3.25 -8.25 17.00
C GLY A 120 4.43 -8.04 16.03
N VAL A 121 5.00 -6.83 15.98
CA VAL A 121 6.24 -6.55 15.23
C VAL A 121 7.44 -7.16 15.95
N ALA A 122 7.57 -6.99 17.27
CA ALA A 122 8.64 -7.58 18.08
C ALA A 122 8.62 -9.12 18.00
N GLU A 123 7.44 -9.74 18.05
CA GLU A 123 7.28 -11.19 17.90
C GLU A 123 7.73 -11.68 16.52
N LYS A 124 7.36 -10.96 15.45
CA LYS A 124 7.81 -11.27 14.08
C LYS A 124 9.30 -11.08 13.88
N VAL A 125 9.88 -10.04 14.46
CA VAL A 125 11.32 -9.82 14.45
C VAL A 125 11.99 -10.96 15.20
N GLY A 126 11.58 -11.25 16.44
CA GLY A 126 12.09 -12.33 17.27
C GLY A 126 12.07 -13.70 16.58
N ARG A 127 10.95 -14.07 15.94
CA ARG A 127 10.87 -15.31 15.14
C ARG A 127 11.89 -15.34 14.00
N LYS A 128 12.08 -14.22 13.29
CA LYS A 128 13.08 -14.15 12.21
C LYS A 128 14.51 -14.24 12.74
N THR A 129 14.81 -13.62 13.88
CA THR A 129 16.12 -13.73 14.54
C THR A 129 16.39 -15.16 15.00
N LEU A 130 15.38 -15.85 15.54
CA LEU A 130 15.50 -17.24 15.98
C LEU A 130 15.81 -18.18 14.81
N VAL A 131 15.09 -18.02 13.69
CA VAL A 131 15.31 -18.81 12.46
C VAL A 131 16.67 -18.51 11.82
N ALA A 132 17.13 -17.26 11.91
CA ALA A 132 18.47 -16.90 11.44
C ALA A 132 19.55 -17.54 12.33
N LYS A 133 19.35 -17.52 13.66
CA LYS A 133 20.27 -18.12 14.63
C LYS A 133 20.39 -19.63 14.44
N SER A 134 19.28 -20.34 14.30
CA SER A 134 19.30 -21.80 14.08
C SER A 134 19.98 -22.19 12.76
N ARG A 135 19.85 -21.37 11.71
CA ARG A 135 20.59 -21.55 10.46
C ARG A 135 22.10 -21.38 10.64
N VAL A 136 22.52 -20.36 11.39
CA VAL A 136 23.95 -20.13 11.66
C VAL A 136 24.53 -21.25 12.52
N GLU A 137 23.81 -21.69 13.55
CA GLU A 137 24.22 -22.82 14.40
C GLU A 137 24.34 -24.12 13.60
N GLY A 138 23.40 -24.41 12.68
CA GLY A 138 23.50 -25.59 11.81
C GLY A 138 24.68 -25.53 10.83
N ILE A 139 25.01 -24.34 10.32
CA ILE A 139 26.21 -24.15 9.47
C ILE A 139 27.49 -24.34 10.29
N LEU A 140 27.53 -23.85 11.52
CA LEU A 140 28.69 -24.01 12.41
C LEU A 140 28.89 -25.48 12.82
N GLN A 141 27.83 -26.20 13.19
CA GLN A 141 27.91 -27.64 13.49
C GLN A 141 28.40 -28.43 12.29
N HIS A 142 27.86 -28.14 11.09
CA HIS A 142 28.32 -28.80 9.88
C HIS A 142 29.79 -28.48 9.57
N ALA A 143 30.23 -27.24 9.80
CA ALA A 143 31.63 -26.86 9.65
C ALA A 143 32.53 -27.57 10.67
N GLU A 144 32.09 -27.74 11.92
CA GLU A 144 32.83 -28.49 12.95
C GLU A 144 32.94 -29.98 12.61
N GLU A 145 31.89 -30.60 12.08
CA GLU A 145 31.91 -31.99 11.59
C GLU A 145 32.87 -32.18 10.42
N VAL A 146 32.89 -31.22 9.47
CA VAL A 146 33.79 -31.25 8.30
C VAL A 146 35.25 -30.97 8.68
N LEU A 147 35.49 -30.16 9.70
CA LEU A 147 36.82 -29.80 10.20
C LEU A 147 37.36 -30.78 11.25
N SER A 148 36.51 -31.67 11.79
CA SER A 148 36.89 -32.74 12.73
C SER A 148 36.71 -34.15 12.16
N PRO A 149 37.18 -34.48 10.94
CA PRO A 149 37.08 -35.85 10.44
C PRO A 149 38.17 -36.70 11.11
N GLY A 150 37.83 -37.33 12.22
CA GLY A 150 38.62 -38.40 12.84
C GLY A 150 39.79 -37.93 13.71
N ARG A 151 39.60 -38.02 15.03
CA ARG A 151 40.59 -38.66 15.89
C ARG A 151 40.31 -40.16 15.89
#